data_AF-A0A0S8E6X8-F1
#
_entry.id   AF-A0A0S8E6X8-F1
#
_cell.length_a   1.000
_cell.length_b   1.000
_cell.length_c   1.000
_cell.angle_alpha   90.00
_cell.angle_beta   90.00
_cell.angle_gamma   90.00
#
_symmetry.space_group_name_H-M   'P 1'
#
loop_
_entity.id
_entity.type
_entity.pdbx_description
1 polymer ?
#
loop_
_entity_poly.entity_id
_entity_poly.type
_entity_poly.pdbx_seq_one_letter_code
_entity_poly.pdbx_strand_id
1 'polypeptide(L)'
;MIGEVLNTVFITGLIGAAMRMATPIIFATLGEIINERAGVLNLGIEGIMLMGAMTGFLVSINTGLLWIGVCAAALVGMILSLLMAFLAVYLGLSQHVSG
;
A
#
# COMPACT_ATOMS: atom_id res chain seq x y z
N MET A 1 -18.17 21.39 -17.63
CA MET A 1 -17.66 20.83 -16.36
C MET A 1 -18.53 19.70 -15.80
N ILE A 2 -19.74 19.91 -15.25
CA ILE A 2 -20.55 18.78 -14.70
C ILE A 2 -20.90 17.72 -15.77
N GLY A 3 -21.23 18.16 -16.99
CA GLY A 3 -21.57 17.25 -18.09
C GLY A 3 -20.39 16.41 -18.61
N GLU A 4 -19.16 16.83 -18.38
CA GLU A 4 -17.96 16.08 -18.76
C GLU A 4 -17.67 14.96 -17.74
N VAL A 5 -17.89 15.24 -16.45
CA VAL A 5 -17.79 14.24 -15.37
C VAL A 5 -18.87 13.16 -15.50
N LEU A 6 -20.06 13.50 -16.00
CA LEU A 6 -21.16 12.54 -16.17
C LEU A 6 -21.09 11.76 -17.49
N ASN A 7 -20.07 11.97 -18.33
CA ASN A 7 -19.92 11.25 -19.58
C ASN A 7 -19.63 9.76 -19.31
N THR A 8 -20.26 8.87 -20.07
CA THR A 8 -20.07 7.41 -20.01
C THR A 8 -18.59 7.00 -20.04
N VAL A 9 -17.76 7.67 -20.86
CA VAL A 9 -16.32 7.38 -20.95
C VAL A 9 -15.62 7.68 -19.63
N PHE A 10 -15.94 8.80 -18.99
CA PHE A 10 -15.36 9.17 -17.71
C PHE A 10 -15.80 8.19 -16.61
N ILE A 11 -17.10 7.91 -16.50
CA ILE A 11 -17.63 7.03 -15.45
C ILE A 11 -17.09 5.59 -15.59
N THR A 12 -17.04 5.05 -16.81
CA THR A 12 -16.47 3.71 -17.04
C THR A 12 -14.98 3.65 -16.72
N GLY A 13 -14.22 4.70 -17.07
CA GLY A 13 -12.81 4.82 -16.71
C GLY A 13 -12.59 4.89 -15.19
N LEU A 14 -13.40 5.70 -14.50
CA LEU A 14 -13.38 5.85 -13.03
C LEU A 14 -13.67 4.53 -12.32
N ILE A 15 -14.74 3.84 -12.70
CA ILE A 15 -15.11 2.54 -12.13
C ILE A 15 -14.01 1.51 -12.40
N GLY A 16 -13.48 1.48 -13.62
CA GLY A 16 -12.37 0.58 -13.97
C GLY A 16 -11.12 0.82 -13.12
N ALA A 17 -10.77 2.08 -12.87
CA ALA A 17 -9.65 2.44 -12.00
C ALA A 17 -9.92 2.07 -10.54
N ALA A 18 -11.13 2.36 -10.03
CA ALA A 18 -11.54 2.01 -8.67
C ALA A 18 -11.43 0.50 -8.42
N MET A 19 -11.91 -0.33 -9.35
CA MET A 19 -11.83 -1.79 -9.22
C MET A 19 -10.38 -2.30 -9.19
N ARG A 20 -9.50 -1.74 -10.03
CA ARG A 20 -8.07 -2.11 -10.04
C ARG A 20 -7.33 -1.72 -8.77
N MET A 21 -7.70 -0.58 -8.16
CA MET A 21 -7.09 -0.12 -6.90
C MET A 21 -7.69 -0.81 -5.68
N ALA A 22 -8.98 -1.17 -5.70
CA ALA A 22 -9.64 -1.83 -4.58
C ALA A 22 -8.96 -3.17 -4.22
N THR A 23 -8.55 -3.96 -5.21
CA THR A 23 -7.91 -5.27 -4.95
C THR A 23 -6.65 -5.18 -4.09
N PRO A 24 -5.61 -4.40 -4.44
CA PRO A 24 -4.43 -4.25 -3.58
C PRO A 24 -4.74 -3.57 -2.25
N ILE A 25 -5.66 -2.59 -2.23
CA ILE A 25 -6.04 -1.88 -0.99
C ILE A 25 -6.69 -2.85 0.01
N ILE A 26 -7.53 -3.81 -0.42
CA ILE A 26 -8.11 -4.81 0.47
C ILE A 26 -7.02 -5.65 1.18
N PHE A 27 -5.94 -5.99 0.50
CA PHE A 27 -4.83 -6.72 1.14
C PHE A 27 -4.12 -5.85 2.19
N ALA A 28 -3.93 -4.56 1.91
CA ALA A 28 -3.37 -3.62 2.88
C ALA A 28 -4.27 -3.49 4.11
N THR A 29 -5.58 -3.27 3.92
CA THR A 29 -6.53 -3.10 5.03
C THR A 29 -6.68 -4.36 5.89
N LEU A 30 -6.56 -5.56 5.31
CA LEU A 30 -6.51 -6.80 6.08
C LEU A 30 -5.31 -6.84 7.03
N GLY A 31 -4.14 -6.37 6.58
CA GLY A 31 -2.96 -6.22 7.44
C GLY A 31 -3.16 -5.15 8.51
N GLU A 32 -3.80 -4.04 8.15
CA GLU A 32 -4.10 -2.95 9.08
C GLU A 32 -5.05 -3.37 10.19
N ILE A 33 -6.08 -4.18 9.91
CA ILE A 33 -6.98 -4.73 10.93
C ILE A 33 -6.21 -5.53 11.99
N ILE A 34 -5.16 -6.25 11.59
CA ILE A 34 -4.30 -6.98 12.54
C ILE A 34 -3.52 -5.99 13.41
N ASN A 35 -3.00 -4.93 12.80
CA ASN A 35 -2.26 -3.86 13.48
C ASN A 35 -3.15 -3.12 14.49
N GLU A 36 -4.37 -2.76 14.11
CA GLU A 36 -5.36 -2.13 14.98
C GLU A 36 -5.70 -3.00 16.19
N ARG A 37 -5.85 -4.32 16.00
CA ARG A 37 -6.06 -5.25 17.11
C ARG A 37 -4.87 -5.31 18.06
N ALA A 38 -3.67 -5.03 17.59
CA ALA A 38 -2.46 -4.91 18.42
C ALA A 38 -2.32 -3.52 19.07
N GLY A 39 -3.26 -2.60 18.84
CA GLY A 39 -3.22 -1.24 19.37
C GLY A 39 -2.28 -0.29 18.60
N VAL A 40 -1.89 -0.66 17.37
CA VAL A 40 -1.00 0.15 16.51
C VAL A 40 -1.72 0.51 15.22
N LEU A 41 -2.07 1.79 15.06
CA LEU A 41 -2.58 2.33 13.81
C LEU A 41 -1.41 2.63 12.86
N ASN A 42 -1.53 2.25 11.60
CA ASN A 42 -0.51 2.48 10.58
C ASN A 42 -1.09 3.24 9.38
N LEU A 43 -1.27 4.55 9.56
CA LEU A 43 -1.78 5.43 8.51
C LEU A 43 -0.85 5.48 7.28
N GLY A 44 0.42 5.11 7.43
CA GLY A 44 1.42 5.04 6.36
C GLY A 44 1.32 3.84 5.46
N ILE A 45 0.33 2.96 5.65
CA ILE A 45 0.25 1.68 4.95
C ILE A 45 0.09 1.85 3.42
N GLU A 46 -0.56 2.92 2.96
CA GLU A 46 -0.61 3.26 1.53
C GLU A 46 0.79 3.50 0.96
N GLY A 47 1.64 4.23 1.70
CA GLY A 47 3.04 4.45 1.33
C GLY A 47 3.84 3.16 1.29
N ILE A 48 3.67 2.28 2.28
CA ILE A 48 4.32 0.97 2.33
C ILE A 48 3.90 0.10 1.13
N MET A 49 2.60 0.11 0.79
CA MET A 49 2.06 -0.59 -0.38
C MET A 49 2.66 -0.07 -1.69
N LEU A 50 2.72 1.26 -1.87
CA LEU A 50 3.30 1.89 -3.05
C LEU A 50 4.80 1.58 -3.21
N MET A 51 5.55 1.62 -2.09
CA MET A 51 6.97 1.24 -2.08
C MET A 51 7.19 -0.23 -2.43
N GLY A 52 6.33 -1.12 -1.92
CA GLY A 52 6.34 -2.54 -2.29
C GLY A 52 6.08 -2.74 -3.78
N ALA A 53 5.03 -2.09 -4.32
CA ALA A 53 4.68 -2.18 -5.74
C ALA A 53 5.80 -1.66 -6.66
N MET A 54 6.39 -0.51 -6.33
CA MET A 54 7.51 0.06 -7.08
C MET A 54 8.73 -0.85 -7.05
N THR A 55 9.09 -1.36 -5.87
CA THR A 55 10.22 -2.28 -5.71
C THR A 55 9.99 -3.57 -6.49
N GLY A 56 8.82 -4.18 -6.37
CA GLY A 56 8.48 -5.42 -7.07
C GLY A 56 8.54 -5.26 -8.59
N PHE A 57 8.06 -4.13 -9.11
CA PHE A 57 8.17 -3.80 -10.53
C PHE A 57 9.64 -3.66 -10.97
N LEU A 58 10.43 -2.83 -10.27
CA LEU A 58 11.84 -2.60 -10.59
C LEU A 58 12.67 -3.89 -10.54
N VAL A 59 12.44 -4.75 -9.54
CA VAL A 59 13.19 -6.00 -9.43
C VAL A 59 12.75 -6.99 -10.52
N SER A 60 11.45 -7.08 -10.81
CA SER A 60 10.93 -7.96 -11.87
C SER A 60 11.47 -7.58 -13.25
N ILE A 61 11.51 -6.28 -13.58
CA ILE A 61 11.97 -5.82 -14.90
C ILE A 61 13.48 -6.02 -15.09
N ASN A 62 14.29 -5.85 -14.04
CA ASN A 62 15.74 -6.02 -14.12
C ASN A 62 16.18 -7.49 -14.09
N THR A 63 15.47 -8.35 -13.35
CA THR A 63 15.81 -9.77 -13.22
C THR A 63 15.13 -10.67 -14.25
N GLY A 64 14.02 -10.22 -14.84
CA GLY A 64 13.15 -11.05 -15.66
C GLY A 64 12.34 -12.08 -14.87
N LEU A 65 12.44 -12.10 -13.53
CA LEU A 65 11.86 -13.13 -12.68
C LEU A 65 10.80 -12.52 -11.75
N LEU A 66 9.53 -12.81 -12.05
CA LEU A 66 8.36 -12.31 -11.30
C LEU A 66 8.45 -12.58 -9.79
N TRP A 67 8.80 -13.81 -9.41
CA TRP A 67 8.83 -14.22 -8.00
C TRP A 67 9.90 -13.50 -7.18
N ILE A 68 11.03 -13.15 -7.79
CA ILE A 68 12.06 -12.35 -7.12
C ILE A 68 11.53 -10.94 -6.82
N GLY A 69 10.77 -10.36 -7.76
CA GLY A 69 10.08 -9.09 -7.52
C GLY A 69 9.07 -9.17 -6.39
N VAL A 70 8.27 -10.25 -6.31
CA VAL A 70 7.32 -10.47 -5.22
C VAL A 70 8.06 -10.57 -3.87
N CYS A 71 9.15 -11.35 -3.80
CA CYS A 71 9.95 -11.46 -2.58
C CYS A 71 10.57 -10.11 -2.18
N ALA A 72 11.08 -9.33 -3.13
CA ALA A 72 11.64 -8.01 -2.86
C ALA A 72 10.59 -7.02 -2.36
N ALA A 73 9.38 -7.02 -2.94
CA ALA A 73 8.26 -6.21 -2.48
C ALA A 73 7.87 -6.56 -1.04
N ALA A 74 7.78 -7.85 -0.71
CA ALA A 74 7.49 -8.32 0.64
C ALA A 74 8.56 -7.90 1.66
N LEU A 75 9.85 -7.98 1.27
CA LEU A 75 10.98 -7.56 2.11
C LEU A 75 10.95 -6.05 2.39
N VAL A 76 10.71 -5.22 1.38
CA VAL A 76 10.59 -3.76 1.57
C VAL A 76 9.39 -3.42 2.46
N GLY A 77 8.24 -4.06 2.23
CA GLY A 77 7.07 -3.90 3.09
C GLY A 77 7.38 -4.21 4.55
N MET A 78 8.02 -5.36 4.80
CA MET A 78 8.44 -5.79 6.14
C MET A 78 9.38 -4.79 6.81
N ILE A 79 10.41 -4.30 6.09
CA ILE A 79 11.36 -3.33 6.63
C ILE A 79 10.67 -2.03 7.04
N LEU A 80 9.78 -1.50 6.19
CA LEU A 80 9.04 -0.26 6.49
C LEU A 80 8.03 -0.46 7.62
N SER A 81 7.36 -1.60 7.70
CA SER A 81 6.47 -1.92 8.82
C SER A 81 7.23 -2.10 10.13
N LEU A 82 8.44 -2.66 10.10
CA LEU A 82 9.33 -2.74 11.28
C LEU A 82 9.79 -1.35 11.73
N LEU A 83 10.10 -0.46 10.78
CA LEU A 83 10.39 0.94 11.09
C LEU A 83 9.19 1.60 11.80
N MET A 84 7.97 1.42 11.27
CA MET A 84 6.76 1.95 11.91
C MET A 84 6.55 1.38 13.32
N ALA A 85 6.73 0.07 13.49
CA ALA A 85 6.66 -0.57 14.80
C ALA A 85 7.72 -0.01 15.77
N PHE A 86 8.94 0.25 15.31
CA PHE A 86 9.96 0.88 16.12
C PHE A 86 9.58 2.31 16.54
N LEU A 87 9.09 3.14 15.61
CA LEU A 87 8.67 4.50 15.91
C LEU A 87 7.48 4.56 16.88
N ALA A 88 6.46 3.71 16.66
CA ALA A 88 5.23 3.72 17.44
C ALA A 88 5.33 2.97 18.78
N VAL A 89 5.93 1.77 18.78
CA VAL A 89 5.96 0.88 19.95
C VAL A 89 7.16 1.16 20.85
N TYR A 90 8.35 1.33 20.27
CA TYR A 90 9.56 1.52 21.06
C TYR A 90 9.79 2.98 21.44
N LEU A 91 9.61 3.90 20.49
CA LEU A 91 9.82 5.34 20.73
C LEU A 91 8.57 6.09 21.19
N GLY A 92 7.37 5.48 21.09
CA GLY A 92 6.12 6.08 21.55
C GLY A 92 5.70 7.32 20.75
N LEU A 93 6.12 7.44 19.49
CA LEU A 93 5.73 8.57 18.64
C LEU A 93 4.25 8.54 18.27
N SER A 94 3.70 9.72 18.00
CA SER A 94 2.32 9.87 17.51
C SER A 94 2.15 9.16 16.16
N GLN A 95 1.34 8.11 16.15
CA GLN A 95 1.05 7.28 14.96
C GLN A 95 0.41 8.06 13.80
N HIS A 96 -0.24 9.20 14.09
CA HIS A 96 -0.81 10.10 13.09
C HIS A 96 0.26 10.91 12.32
N VAL A 97 1.47 11.04 12.87
CA VAL A 97 2.56 11.82 12.25
C VAL A 97 3.64 10.88 11.70
N SER A 98 3.92 9.78 12.40
CA SER A 98 4.92 8.81 11.98
C SER A 98 4.43 7.80 10.95
N GLY A 99 3.10 7.59 10.89
CA GLY A 99 2.42 6.83 9.84
C GLY A 99 2.31 7.67 8.59
#